data_AF-A0A5D3C8Y5-F1
#
_entry.id   AF-A0A5D3C8Y5-F1
#
_cell.length_a   1.000
_cell.length_b   1.000
_cell.length_c   1.000
_cell.angle_alpha   90.00
_cell.angle_beta   90.00
_cell.angle_gamma   90.00
#
_symmetry.space_group_name_H-M   'P 1'
#
loop_
_entity.id
_entity.type
_entity.pdbx_description
1 polymer ?
#
loop_
_entity_poly.entity_id
_entity_poly.type
_entity_poly.pdbx_seq_one_letter_code
_entity_poly.pdbx_strand_id
1 'polypeptide(L)'
;MGSLNTISYDSPKILPIKVYNTDMKNHYKRSSPSDLGWDDLRLDFRSFDGNNIETWNIDGCSEGQMIIIFQEIFVAATSYLRRMSQREIIDALTAGFTGNLRSWWHNHLTDANREAIKDAVLEKTEQGPNGDVVTIQPNSVNILVYAAIKHFVGRTTLYSDQSIEAFLGMKCPKMSDFEWYKDTFMSRLYNFTTCRDVVWKHKYVEGLPKYVREKFYSTMVINSGGTNIDWEGISYGDINSTIQNVCLEICQQQKHATKIAKDSDYRREMGSFCKQYGIDNTPPSRKRVVPRSL
;
A
#
# COMPACT_ATOMS: atom_id res chain seq x y z
N MET A 1 57.14 -9.17 44.03
CA MET A 1 56.05 -10.08 43.63
C MET A 1 54.88 -9.23 43.18
N GLY A 2 54.65 -9.15 41.87
CA GLY A 2 53.68 -8.24 41.26
C GLY A 2 52.26 -8.78 41.37
N SER A 3 51.33 -7.91 41.77
CA SER A 3 49.90 -8.16 41.83
C SER A 3 49.31 -8.24 40.43
N LEU A 4 48.53 -9.28 40.16
CA LEU A 4 47.74 -9.46 38.95
C LEU A 4 46.70 -8.35 38.83
N ASN A 5 46.80 -7.52 37.80
CA ASN A 5 45.73 -6.64 37.39
C ASN A 5 44.65 -7.47 36.68
N THR A 6 43.51 -7.64 37.34
CA THR A 6 42.27 -8.13 36.72
C THR A 6 41.80 -7.11 35.69
N ILE A 7 41.84 -7.52 34.42
CA ILE A 7 41.24 -6.82 33.28
C ILE A 7 39.72 -6.96 33.43
N SER A 8 39.04 -5.84 33.68
CA SER A 8 37.58 -5.75 33.60
C SER A 8 37.18 -5.77 32.13
N TYR A 9 36.58 -6.86 31.66
CA TYR A 9 35.90 -6.90 30.38
C TYR A 9 34.57 -6.17 30.53
N ASP A 10 34.49 -4.94 30.02
CA ASP A 10 33.21 -4.29 29.76
C ASP A 10 32.39 -5.18 28.83
N SER A 11 31.30 -5.72 29.36
CA SER A 11 30.36 -6.54 28.60
C SER A 11 29.74 -5.69 27.48
N PRO A 12 29.57 -6.22 26.25
CA PRO A 12 28.80 -5.50 25.24
C PRO A 12 27.39 -5.26 25.79
N LYS A 13 26.96 -4.00 25.80
CA LYS A 13 25.63 -3.59 26.26
C LYS A 13 24.58 -4.25 25.38
N ILE A 14 24.07 -5.41 25.80
CA ILE A 14 22.97 -6.10 25.14
C ILE A 14 21.74 -5.20 25.29
N LEU A 15 21.20 -4.71 24.18
CA LEU A 15 19.98 -3.92 24.18
C LEU A 15 18.78 -4.80 24.58
N PRO A 16 17.78 -4.27 25.31
CA PRO A 16 16.58 -5.03 25.66
C PRO A 16 15.80 -5.44 24.39
N ILE A 17 15.17 -6.61 24.43
CA ILE A 17 14.32 -7.11 23.33
C ILE A 17 12.88 -6.67 23.57
N LYS A 18 12.25 -6.09 22.56
CA LYS A 18 10.84 -5.67 22.60
C LYS A 18 10.02 -6.44 21.56
N VAL A 19 8.95 -7.08 22.05
CA VAL A 19 8.07 -7.97 21.27
C VAL A 19 6.76 -7.25 20.96
N TYR A 20 6.31 -7.33 19.70
CA TYR A 20 5.00 -6.82 19.26
C TYR A 20 4.16 -7.94 18.66
N ASN A 21 2.86 -7.95 18.99
CA ASN A 21 1.84 -8.76 18.32
C ASN A 21 0.97 -7.84 17.47
N THR A 22 0.82 -8.17 16.18
CA THR A 22 -0.02 -7.40 15.25
C THR A 22 -1.36 -8.12 15.07
N ASP A 23 -2.45 -7.58 15.63
CA ASP A 23 -3.80 -8.04 15.32
C ASP A 23 -4.27 -7.36 14.02
N MET A 24 -4.58 -8.14 12.97
CA MET A 24 -4.94 -7.62 11.64
C MET A 24 -6.37 -8.05 11.25
N LYS A 25 -7.21 -7.08 10.85
CA LYS A 25 -8.62 -7.29 10.47
C LYS A 25 -8.95 -6.52 9.19
N ASN A 26 -9.36 -7.25 8.16
CA ASN A 26 -9.76 -6.70 6.86
C ASN A 26 -10.82 -5.59 6.99
N HIS A 27 -10.53 -4.42 6.39
CA HIS A 27 -11.44 -3.28 6.36
C HIS A 27 -12.62 -3.46 5.41
N TYR A 28 -12.43 -4.19 4.31
CA TYR A 28 -13.45 -4.43 3.28
C TYR A 28 -13.93 -5.89 3.25
N LYS A 29 -15.18 -6.10 2.81
CA LYS A 29 -15.78 -7.45 2.68
C LYS A 29 -15.21 -8.26 1.50
N ARG A 30 -14.57 -7.60 0.54
CA ARG A 30 -13.98 -8.23 -0.64
C ARG A 30 -12.48 -8.34 -0.42
N SER A 31 -11.92 -9.53 -0.58
CA SER A 31 -10.47 -9.72 -0.59
C SER A 31 -9.88 -8.98 -1.78
N SER A 32 -8.93 -8.10 -1.51
CA SER A 32 -8.08 -7.59 -2.58
C SER A 32 -7.36 -8.75 -3.30
N PRO A 33 -7.06 -8.62 -4.62
CA PRO A 33 -6.25 -9.58 -5.35
C PRO A 33 -4.98 -9.97 -4.58
N SER A 34 -4.44 -11.17 -4.78
CA SER A 34 -3.30 -11.72 -4.00
C SER A 34 -2.11 -10.76 -3.89
N ASP A 35 -1.87 -9.99 -4.95
CA ASP A 35 -0.82 -8.98 -5.10
C ASP A 35 -1.12 -7.66 -4.34
N LEU A 36 -2.25 -7.58 -3.63
CA LEU A 36 -2.81 -6.39 -3.00
C LEU A 36 -3.33 -6.65 -1.58
N GLY A 37 -2.60 -7.35 -0.72
CA GLY A 37 -2.90 -7.38 0.72
C GLY A 37 -2.77 -6.02 1.44
N TRP A 38 -3.27 -4.93 0.83
CA TRP A 38 -3.17 -3.54 1.26
C TRP A 38 -4.41 -3.05 2.03
N ASP A 39 -5.51 -3.83 2.10
CA ASP A 39 -6.68 -3.48 2.91
C ASP A 39 -6.41 -3.53 4.42
N ASP A 40 -5.29 -4.16 4.82
CA ASP A 40 -4.82 -4.36 6.19
C ASP A 40 -3.60 -3.50 6.55
N LEU A 41 -3.23 -2.49 5.74
CA LEU A 41 -2.16 -1.55 6.10
C LEU A 41 -2.64 -0.59 7.18
N ARG A 42 -2.74 -1.08 8.41
CA ARG A 42 -2.65 -0.18 9.55
C ARG A 42 -1.29 0.51 9.49
N LEU A 43 -1.30 1.77 9.08
CA LEU A 43 -0.25 2.76 9.29
C LEU A 43 -0.15 3.12 10.79
N ASP A 44 -0.11 2.14 11.67
CA ASP A 44 0.37 2.37 13.04
C ASP A 44 1.90 2.45 12.93
N PHE A 45 2.40 3.59 12.44
CA PHE A 45 3.83 3.83 12.30
C PHE A 45 4.50 3.60 13.65
N ARG A 46 5.33 2.57 13.73
CA ARG A 46 6.20 2.35 14.88
C ARG A 46 7.22 3.47 14.94
N SER A 47 7.36 4.07 16.12
CA SER A 47 8.49 4.94 16.42
C SER A 47 9.64 4.10 16.97
N PHE A 48 10.85 4.34 16.45
CA PHE A 48 12.05 3.63 16.85
C PHE A 48 12.99 4.60 17.55
N ASP A 49 13.27 4.34 18.82
CA ASP A 49 14.12 5.20 19.67
C ASP A 49 15.61 4.81 19.63
N GLY A 50 15.93 3.69 18.95
CA GLY A 50 17.28 3.14 18.85
C GLY A 50 17.83 2.58 20.16
N ASN A 51 17.00 2.39 21.20
CA ASN A 51 17.42 1.92 22.52
C ASN A 51 17.17 0.42 22.74
N ASN A 52 16.31 -0.20 21.93
CA ASN A 52 15.91 -1.60 22.08
C ASN A 52 16.09 -2.35 20.74
N ILE A 53 16.33 -3.67 20.82
CA ILE A 53 16.25 -4.55 19.66
C ILE A 53 14.78 -4.90 19.45
N GLU A 54 14.27 -4.56 18.28
CA GLU A 54 12.90 -4.85 17.88
C GLU A 54 12.83 -6.23 17.23
N THR A 55 11.75 -6.97 17.50
CA THR A 55 11.52 -8.28 16.87
C THR A 55 10.76 -8.15 15.54
N TRP A 56 11.17 -8.95 14.57
CA TRP A 56 10.62 -8.95 13.21
C TRP A 56 10.10 -10.34 12.83
N ASN A 57 8.84 -10.42 12.41
CA ASN A 57 8.22 -11.64 11.91
C ASN A 57 7.41 -11.33 10.64
N ILE A 58 7.47 -12.22 9.65
CA ILE A 58 6.71 -12.13 8.38
C ILE A 58 5.78 -13.34 8.17
N ASP A 59 5.71 -14.25 9.15
CA ASP A 59 4.92 -15.48 9.02
C ASP A 59 3.42 -15.13 8.92
N GLY A 60 2.78 -15.60 7.85
CA GLY A 60 1.37 -15.29 7.56
C GLY A 60 1.11 -13.93 6.92
N CYS A 61 2.15 -13.14 6.61
CA CYS A 61 2.01 -11.87 5.90
C CYS A 61 1.81 -12.08 4.39
N SER A 62 1.05 -11.18 3.77
CA SER A 62 1.00 -10.99 2.31
C SER A 62 2.23 -10.22 1.80
N GLU A 63 2.50 -10.24 0.49
CA GLU A 63 3.64 -9.54 -0.12
C GLU A 63 3.68 -8.04 0.24
N GLY A 64 2.54 -7.34 0.17
CA GLY A 64 2.46 -5.92 0.54
C GLY A 64 2.79 -5.67 2.02
N GLN A 65 2.34 -6.55 2.91
CA GLN A 65 2.66 -6.47 4.34
C GLN A 65 4.14 -6.76 4.61
N MET A 66 4.74 -7.71 3.90
CA MET A 66 6.19 -7.95 3.98
C MET A 66 6.98 -6.72 3.57
N ILE A 67 6.58 -6.03 2.50
CA ILE A 67 7.21 -4.77 2.06
C ILE A 67 7.17 -3.70 3.17
N ILE A 68 6.03 -3.54 3.87
CA ILE A 68 5.95 -2.61 5.01
C ILE A 68 6.92 -3.00 6.12
N ILE A 69 6.94 -4.29 6.51
CA ILE A 69 7.86 -4.75 7.55
C ILE A 69 9.32 -4.50 7.16
N PHE A 70 9.69 -4.72 5.89
CA PHE A 70 11.03 -4.41 5.39
C PHE A 70 11.34 -2.90 5.41
N GLN A 71 10.36 -2.05 5.14
CA GLN A 71 10.50 -0.59 5.30
C GLN A 71 10.65 -0.20 6.78
N GLU A 72 9.90 -0.82 7.69
CA GLU A 72 10.05 -0.59 9.14
C GLU A 72 11.43 -1.03 9.64
N ILE A 73 11.93 -2.18 9.19
CA ILE A 73 13.30 -2.65 9.47
C ILE A 73 14.31 -1.59 9.03
N PHE A 74 14.14 -1.03 7.83
CA PHE A 74 15.01 0.02 7.32
C PHE A 74 14.96 1.28 8.21
N VAL A 75 13.76 1.75 8.57
CA VAL A 75 13.60 2.91 9.46
C VAL A 75 14.22 2.64 10.84
N ALA A 76 14.00 1.47 11.43
CA ALA A 76 14.62 1.07 12.68
C ALA A 76 16.15 1.08 12.58
N ALA A 77 16.71 0.55 11.48
CA ALA A 77 18.14 0.59 11.20
C ALA A 77 18.70 2.01 11.23
N THR A 78 17.99 2.99 10.65
CA THR A 78 18.43 4.39 10.67
C THR A 78 18.48 4.99 12.08
N SER A 79 17.64 4.52 13.01
CA SER A 79 17.67 4.96 14.41
C SER A 79 18.94 4.49 15.14
N TYR A 80 19.50 3.34 14.75
CA TYR A 80 20.74 2.79 15.31
C TYR A 80 22.02 3.44 14.76
N LEU A 81 21.97 4.09 13.59
CA LEU A 81 23.13 4.72 12.93
C LEU A 81 23.86 5.75 13.80
N ARG A 82 23.19 6.34 14.79
CA ARG A 82 23.79 7.31 15.71
C ARG A 82 24.77 6.68 16.72
N ARG A 83 24.75 5.35 16.85
CA ARG A 83 25.43 4.64 17.95
C ARG A 83 26.20 3.40 17.50
N MET A 84 25.84 2.83 16.35
CA MET A 84 26.35 1.55 15.87
C MET A 84 26.86 1.71 14.43
N SER A 85 27.93 0.99 14.11
CA SER A 85 28.35 0.79 12.73
C SER A 85 27.31 -0.02 11.96
N GLN A 86 27.27 0.09 10.62
CA GLN A 86 26.29 -0.67 9.83
C GLN A 86 26.42 -2.19 10.05
N ARG A 87 27.63 -2.70 10.29
CA ARG A 87 27.85 -4.12 10.61
C ARG A 87 27.18 -4.54 11.91
N GLU A 88 27.35 -3.74 12.98
CA GLU A 88 26.68 -3.96 14.27
C GLU A 88 25.16 -3.81 14.17
N ILE A 89 24.67 -2.95 13.27
CA ILE A 89 23.24 -2.81 12.98
C ILE A 89 22.68 -4.09 12.35
N ILE A 90 23.40 -4.71 11.40
CA ILE A 90 22.99 -6.00 10.84
C ILE A 90 22.90 -7.07 11.94
N ASP A 91 23.87 -7.11 12.85
CA ASP A 91 23.85 -8.04 13.96
C ASP A 91 22.65 -7.79 14.90
N ALA A 92 22.35 -6.52 15.22
CA ALA A 92 21.18 -6.16 16.02
C ALA A 92 19.85 -6.52 15.35
N LEU A 93 19.71 -6.23 14.04
CA LEU A 93 18.50 -6.55 13.29
C LEU A 93 18.27 -8.06 13.18
N THR A 94 19.33 -8.82 12.88
CA THR A 94 19.25 -10.26 12.68
C THR A 94 19.05 -11.02 14.00
N ALA A 95 19.51 -10.47 15.13
CA ALA A 95 19.14 -10.96 16.45
C ALA A 95 17.62 -10.81 16.74
N GLY A 96 16.98 -9.79 16.17
CA GLY A 96 15.54 -9.57 16.25
C GLY A 96 14.71 -10.42 15.27
N PHE A 97 15.32 -11.12 14.32
CA PHE A 97 14.57 -11.94 13.36
C PHE A 97 13.94 -13.17 14.04
N THR A 98 12.68 -13.41 13.70
CA THR A 98 11.89 -14.57 14.16
C THR A 98 11.25 -15.26 12.96
N GLY A 99 10.69 -16.46 13.17
CA GLY A 99 9.95 -17.18 12.12
C GLY A 99 10.78 -17.48 10.87
N ASN A 100 10.16 -17.30 9.70
CA ASN A 100 10.79 -17.49 8.39
C ASN A 100 12.01 -16.58 8.16
N LEU A 101 12.01 -15.33 8.67
CA LEU A 101 13.17 -14.44 8.55
C LEU A 101 14.40 -15.02 9.24
N ARG A 102 14.22 -15.59 10.43
CA ARG A 102 15.31 -16.21 11.19
C ARG A 102 15.86 -17.44 10.47
N SER A 103 14.95 -18.29 9.97
CA SER A 103 15.34 -19.48 9.22
C SER A 103 16.09 -19.12 7.94
N TRP A 104 15.63 -18.11 7.20
CA TRP A 104 16.32 -17.60 6.02
C TRP A 104 17.74 -17.12 6.34
N TRP A 105 17.89 -16.25 7.35
CA TRP A 105 19.18 -15.69 7.72
C TRP A 105 20.19 -16.75 8.17
N HIS A 106 19.79 -17.71 9.01
CA HIS A 106 20.71 -18.70 9.58
C HIS A 106 20.87 -19.96 8.72
N ASN A 107 19.80 -20.44 8.08
CA ASN A 107 19.79 -21.75 7.43
C ASN A 107 19.93 -21.66 5.90
N HIS A 108 19.37 -20.63 5.26
CA HIS A 108 19.41 -20.50 3.80
C HIS A 108 20.61 -19.72 3.28
N LEU A 109 21.08 -18.71 4.01
CA LEU A 109 22.29 -17.97 3.64
C LEU A 109 23.55 -18.73 4.09
N THR A 110 24.56 -18.77 3.21
CA THR A 110 25.90 -19.25 3.58
C THR A 110 26.63 -18.17 4.40
N ASP A 111 27.68 -18.56 5.14
CA ASP A 111 28.52 -17.60 5.86
C ASP A 111 29.11 -16.54 4.93
N ALA A 112 29.56 -16.95 3.74
CA ALA A 112 30.07 -16.02 2.73
C ALA A 112 29.01 -14.98 2.29
N ASN A 113 27.76 -15.40 2.12
CA ASN A 113 26.68 -14.47 1.77
C ASN A 113 26.37 -13.51 2.92
N ARG A 114 26.38 -14.00 4.18
CA ARG A 114 26.16 -13.15 5.36
C ARG A 114 27.25 -12.10 5.51
N GLU A 115 28.52 -12.49 5.35
CA GLU A 115 29.64 -11.55 5.41
C GLU A 115 29.63 -10.56 4.23
N ALA A 116 29.26 -11.00 3.02
CA ALA A 116 29.09 -10.11 1.88
C ALA A 116 27.99 -9.05 2.10
N ILE A 117 26.90 -9.42 2.80
CA ILE A 117 25.86 -8.46 3.19
C ILE A 117 26.39 -7.47 4.24
N LYS A 118 27.12 -7.96 5.25
CA LYS A 118 27.69 -7.13 6.32
C LYS A 118 28.72 -6.12 5.81
N ASP A 119 29.55 -6.52 4.86
CA ASP A 119 30.64 -5.72 4.32
C ASP A 119 30.26 -4.98 3.03
N ALA A 120 28.97 -4.95 2.67
CA ALA A 120 28.52 -4.30 1.46
C ALA A 120 28.79 -2.79 1.49
N VAL A 121 29.30 -2.28 0.37
CA VAL A 121 29.59 -0.86 0.15
C VAL A 121 28.89 -0.36 -1.11
N LEU A 122 28.64 0.95 -1.15
CA LEU A 122 28.14 1.66 -2.31
C LEU A 122 29.22 2.63 -2.78
N GLU A 123 29.63 2.47 -4.03
CA GLU A 123 30.51 3.42 -4.72
C GLU A 123 29.64 4.52 -5.33
N LYS A 124 29.84 5.76 -4.86
CA LYS A 124 29.24 6.95 -5.46
C LYS A 124 30.32 7.69 -6.22
N THR A 125 30.15 7.79 -7.54
CA THR A 125 31.00 8.63 -8.39
C THR A 125 30.36 10.00 -8.50
N GLU A 126 30.97 11.01 -7.88
CA GLU A 126 30.59 12.40 -8.07
C GLU A 126 31.46 13.00 -9.18
N GLN A 127 30.82 13.42 -10.28
CA GLN A 127 31.51 14.12 -11.36
C GLN A 127 31.80 15.55 -10.91
N GLY A 128 33.04 15.80 -10.49
CA GLY A 128 33.51 17.13 -10.11
C GLY A 128 34.28 17.82 -11.26
N PRO A 129 34.43 19.15 -11.22
CA PRO A 129 35.17 19.90 -12.24
C PRO A 129 36.66 19.54 -12.37
N ASN A 130 37.23 18.80 -11.40
CA ASN A 130 38.64 18.39 -11.36
C ASN A 130 38.86 16.87 -11.52
N GLY A 131 37.86 16.13 -12.01
CA GLY A 131 37.88 14.68 -12.17
C GLY A 131 36.84 13.97 -11.30
N ASP A 132 36.62 12.70 -11.60
CA ASP A 132 35.66 11.85 -10.89
C ASP A 132 36.15 11.56 -9.46
N VAL A 133 35.36 11.95 -8.46
CA VAL A 133 35.61 11.60 -7.05
C VAL A 133 34.78 10.37 -6.72
N VAL A 134 35.44 9.24 -6.50
CA VAL A 134 34.79 8.00 -6.05
C VAL A 134 34.75 7.99 -4.53
N THR A 135 33.54 8.05 -3.96
CA THR A 135 33.31 7.91 -2.51
C THR A 135 32.74 6.53 -2.22
N ILE A 136 33.41 5.77 -1.35
CA ILE A 136 32.93 4.46 -0.89
C ILE A 136 32.20 4.65 0.45
N GLN A 137 30.92 4.29 0.51
CA GLN A 137 30.12 4.37 1.73
C GLN A 137 29.57 2.99 2.13
N PRO A 138 29.45 2.66 3.43
CA PRO A 138 28.79 1.42 3.86
C PRO A 138 27.34 1.37 3.39
N ASN A 139 26.91 0.20 2.91
CA ASN A 139 25.60 -0.03 2.30
C ASN A 139 24.93 -1.33 2.79
N SER A 140 25.44 -1.91 3.88
CA SER A 140 25.04 -3.20 4.44
C SER A 140 23.54 -3.28 4.71
N VAL A 141 22.94 -2.23 5.29
CA VAL A 141 21.51 -2.19 5.63
C VAL A 141 20.64 -2.27 4.37
N ASN A 142 20.98 -1.50 3.34
CA ASN A 142 20.25 -1.51 2.07
C ASN A 142 20.35 -2.87 1.39
N ILE A 143 21.54 -3.49 1.39
CA ILE A 143 21.74 -4.81 0.79
C ILE A 143 20.99 -5.90 1.56
N LEU A 144 20.93 -5.84 2.90
CA LEU A 144 20.11 -6.77 3.70
C LEU A 144 18.63 -6.68 3.34
N VAL A 145 18.08 -5.46 3.33
CA VAL A 145 16.67 -5.22 3.00
C VAL A 145 16.37 -5.66 1.57
N TYR A 146 17.24 -5.32 0.62
CA TYR A 146 17.12 -5.76 -0.77
C TYR A 146 17.15 -7.29 -0.90
N ALA A 147 18.08 -7.97 -0.23
CA ALA A 147 18.20 -9.41 -0.27
C ALA A 147 16.96 -10.10 0.31
N ALA A 148 16.40 -9.55 1.40
CA ALA A 148 15.18 -10.06 2.02
C ALA A 148 13.96 -9.88 1.09
N ILE A 149 13.76 -8.68 0.52
CA ILE A 149 12.70 -8.41 -0.44
C ILE A 149 12.82 -9.34 -1.65
N LYS A 150 14.02 -9.48 -2.22
CA LYS A 150 14.28 -10.35 -3.36
C LYS A 150 13.97 -11.82 -3.05
N HIS A 151 14.24 -12.28 -1.83
CA HIS A 151 14.00 -13.67 -1.44
C HIS A 151 12.51 -13.96 -1.18
N PHE A 152 11.83 -13.10 -0.42
CA PHE A 152 10.46 -13.36 0.02
C PHE A 152 9.38 -12.84 -0.92
N VAL A 153 9.66 -11.77 -1.67
CA VAL A 153 8.72 -11.10 -2.58
C VAL A 153 9.09 -11.37 -4.05
N GLY A 154 10.35 -11.70 -4.34
CA GLY A 154 10.82 -12.03 -5.69
C GLY A 154 11.01 -10.83 -6.64
N ARG A 155 10.37 -9.69 -6.37
CA ARG A 155 10.43 -8.46 -7.20
C ARG A 155 11.15 -7.33 -6.45
N THR A 156 12.19 -6.75 -7.06
CA THR A 156 12.97 -5.64 -6.46
C THR A 156 12.63 -4.28 -7.05
N THR A 157 12.15 -4.25 -8.28
CA THR A 157 11.29 -3.17 -8.79
C THR A 157 9.88 -3.60 -8.43
N LEU A 158 9.13 -2.78 -7.70
CA LEU A 158 7.84 -3.20 -7.14
C LEU A 158 6.84 -3.65 -8.22
N TYR A 159 7.10 -3.36 -9.50
CA TYR A 159 6.15 -3.56 -10.59
C TYR A 159 6.85 -3.80 -11.93
N SER A 160 6.54 -4.91 -12.62
CA SER A 160 6.93 -5.17 -14.03
C SER A 160 5.89 -4.58 -14.98
N ASP A 161 6.20 -4.45 -16.28
CA ASP A 161 5.23 -4.00 -17.30
C ASP A 161 3.92 -4.81 -17.27
N GLN A 162 4.00 -6.10 -16.92
CA GLN A 162 2.86 -7.00 -16.75
C GLN A 162 1.92 -6.57 -15.60
N SER A 163 2.45 -5.96 -14.54
CA SER A 163 1.65 -5.43 -13.43
C SER A 163 1.01 -4.07 -13.77
N ILE A 164 1.61 -3.29 -14.68
CA ILE A 164 0.99 -2.09 -15.26
C ILE A 164 -0.23 -2.51 -16.10
N GLU A 165 -0.08 -3.54 -16.95
CA GLU A 165 -1.19 -4.05 -17.75
C GLU A 165 -2.34 -4.59 -16.88
N ALA A 166 -2.02 -5.36 -15.84
CA ALA A 166 -3.02 -5.86 -14.88
C ALA A 166 -3.69 -4.72 -14.09
N PHE A 167 -2.95 -3.66 -13.76
CA PHE A 167 -3.49 -2.45 -13.13
C PHE A 167 -4.44 -1.69 -14.07
N LEU A 168 -4.00 -1.38 -15.28
CA LEU A 168 -4.81 -0.68 -16.28
C LEU A 168 -6.04 -1.51 -16.73
N GLY A 169 -6.00 -2.83 -16.54
CA GLY A 169 -7.12 -3.75 -16.76
C GLY A 169 -8.14 -3.81 -15.63
N MET A 170 -7.91 -3.16 -14.49
CA MET A 170 -8.79 -3.26 -13.32
C MET A 170 -10.20 -2.73 -13.62
N LYS A 171 -11.23 -3.48 -13.19
CA LYS A 171 -12.64 -3.15 -13.41
C LYS A 171 -13.40 -3.01 -12.10
N CYS A 172 -14.35 -2.09 -12.10
CA CYS A 172 -15.38 -1.89 -11.08
C CYS A 172 -16.71 -2.40 -11.65
N PRO A 173 -17.03 -3.70 -11.52
CA PRO A 173 -18.26 -4.25 -12.10
C PRO A 173 -19.52 -3.73 -11.40
N LYS A 174 -19.41 -3.38 -10.11
CA LYS A 174 -20.53 -2.96 -9.27
C LYS A 174 -20.21 -1.63 -8.60
N MET A 175 -21.16 -0.71 -8.57
CA MET A 175 -20.95 0.57 -7.90
C MET A 175 -20.81 0.43 -6.38
N SER A 176 -21.35 -0.64 -5.77
CA SER A 176 -21.11 -0.94 -4.35
C SER A 176 -19.62 -1.09 -3.97
N ASP A 177 -18.78 -1.39 -4.95
CA ASP A 177 -17.34 -1.62 -4.76
C ASP A 177 -16.53 -0.38 -5.15
N PHE A 178 -17.18 0.76 -5.42
CA PHE A 178 -16.51 1.92 -5.96
C PHE A 178 -15.49 2.53 -5.00
N GLU A 179 -15.75 2.55 -3.69
CA GLU A 179 -14.75 3.03 -2.71
C GLU A 179 -13.48 2.20 -2.75
N TRP A 180 -13.64 0.87 -2.72
CA TRP A 180 -12.54 -0.06 -2.84
C TRP A 180 -11.80 0.13 -4.17
N TYR A 181 -12.53 0.23 -5.29
CA TYR A 181 -11.95 0.45 -6.60
C TYR A 181 -11.16 1.76 -6.67
N LYS A 182 -11.72 2.84 -6.13
CA LYS A 182 -11.11 4.17 -6.03
C LYS A 182 -9.79 4.12 -5.28
N ASP A 183 -9.80 3.55 -4.07
CA ASP A 183 -8.63 3.50 -3.18
C ASP A 183 -7.55 2.56 -3.71
N THR A 184 -7.97 1.40 -4.22
CA THR A 184 -7.06 0.42 -4.84
C THR A 184 -6.42 0.97 -6.11
N PHE A 185 -7.17 1.70 -6.93
CA PHE A 185 -6.63 2.27 -8.17
C PHE A 185 -5.61 3.37 -7.84
N MET A 186 -5.88 4.20 -6.84
CA MET A 186 -4.99 5.30 -6.47
C MET A 186 -3.72 4.86 -5.76
N SER A 187 -3.84 3.92 -4.83
CA SER A 187 -2.66 3.33 -4.18
C SER A 187 -1.73 2.70 -5.22
N ARG A 188 -2.26 2.07 -6.27
CA ARG A 188 -1.45 1.58 -7.40
C ARG A 188 -0.86 2.71 -8.23
N LEU A 189 -1.67 3.68 -8.65
CA LEU A 189 -1.25 4.75 -9.57
C LEU A 189 0.01 5.48 -9.09
N TYR A 190 0.07 5.89 -7.82
CA TYR A 190 1.21 6.64 -7.28
C TYR A 190 2.47 5.80 -7.06
N ASN A 191 2.37 4.48 -7.14
CA ASN A 191 3.51 3.58 -7.06
C ASN A 191 4.14 3.29 -8.43
N PHE A 192 3.49 3.66 -9.54
CA PHE A 192 4.01 3.48 -10.90
C PHE A 192 4.68 4.77 -11.40
N THR A 193 6.01 4.82 -11.34
CA THR A 193 6.82 5.94 -11.88
C THR A 193 6.71 6.11 -13.40
N THR A 194 6.21 5.09 -14.11
CA THR A 194 6.11 5.04 -15.59
C THR A 194 4.69 5.27 -16.11
N CYS A 195 3.70 5.47 -15.24
CA CYS A 195 2.33 5.63 -15.67
C CYS A 195 2.17 6.99 -16.39
N ARG A 196 1.91 6.96 -17.70
CA ARG A 196 1.70 8.17 -18.49
C ARG A 196 0.46 8.90 -17.98
N ASP A 197 0.60 10.19 -17.67
CA ASP A 197 -0.37 11.02 -16.94
C ASP A 197 -1.80 11.02 -17.51
N VAL A 198 -1.98 10.75 -18.79
CA VAL A 198 -3.31 10.75 -19.43
C VAL A 198 -3.92 9.34 -19.53
N VAL A 199 -3.10 8.31 -19.74
CA VAL A 199 -3.59 6.95 -20.06
C VAL A 199 -4.38 6.35 -18.90
N TRP A 200 -3.91 6.57 -17.66
CA TRP A 200 -4.58 6.04 -16.49
C TRP A 200 -5.97 6.65 -16.30
N LYS A 201 -6.17 7.93 -16.68
CA LYS A 201 -7.46 8.62 -16.55
C LYS A 201 -8.53 7.93 -17.39
N HIS A 202 -8.18 7.59 -18.62
CA HIS A 202 -9.05 6.80 -19.51
C HIS A 202 -9.32 5.41 -18.93
N LYS A 203 -8.29 4.71 -18.48
CA LYS A 203 -8.43 3.34 -17.94
C LYS A 203 -9.26 3.29 -16.67
N TYR A 204 -9.13 4.29 -15.81
CA TYR A 204 -9.93 4.44 -14.61
C TYR A 204 -11.43 4.55 -14.93
N VAL A 205 -11.78 5.36 -15.94
CA VAL A 205 -13.18 5.54 -16.39
C VAL A 205 -13.68 4.32 -17.18
N GLU A 206 -12.83 3.69 -18.00
CA GLU A 206 -13.14 2.43 -18.69
C GLU A 206 -13.38 1.25 -17.74
N GLY A 207 -12.88 1.35 -16.51
CA GLY A 207 -13.09 0.38 -15.45
C GLY A 207 -14.51 0.39 -14.88
N LEU A 208 -15.24 1.50 -15.02
CA LEU A 208 -16.57 1.67 -14.44
C LEU A 208 -17.65 0.84 -15.17
N PRO A 209 -18.81 0.60 -14.53
CA PRO A 209 -19.95 -0.01 -15.19
C PRO A 209 -20.36 0.80 -16.43
N LYS A 210 -20.73 0.10 -17.51
CA LYS A 210 -20.98 0.69 -18.84
C LYS A 210 -21.88 1.94 -18.79
N TYR A 211 -22.98 1.87 -18.04
CA TYR A 211 -23.95 2.95 -17.95
C TYR A 211 -23.40 4.19 -17.21
N VAL A 212 -22.67 4.00 -16.11
CA VAL A 212 -22.02 5.09 -15.36
C VAL A 212 -20.95 5.74 -16.22
N ARG A 213 -20.17 4.93 -16.94
CA ARG A 213 -19.15 5.39 -17.88
C ARG A 213 -19.76 6.24 -19.00
N GLU A 214 -20.84 5.79 -19.63
CA GLU A 214 -21.52 6.53 -20.70
C GLU A 214 -22.06 7.88 -20.22
N LYS A 215 -22.70 7.91 -19.04
CA LYS A 215 -23.14 9.15 -18.41
C LYS A 215 -21.98 10.08 -18.06
N PHE A 216 -20.88 9.53 -17.53
CA PHE A 216 -19.68 10.32 -17.23
C PHE A 216 -19.17 11.08 -18.46
N TYR A 217 -18.99 10.39 -19.60
CA TYR A 217 -18.55 11.06 -20.83
C TYR A 217 -19.54 12.11 -21.30
N SER A 218 -20.85 11.84 -21.22
CA SER A 218 -21.89 12.81 -21.56
C SER A 218 -21.82 14.07 -20.68
N THR A 219 -21.68 13.91 -19.35
CA THR A 219 -21.58 15.02 -18.40
C THR A 219 -20.32 15.85 -18.65
N MET A 220 -19.18 15.20 -18.91
CA MET A 220 -17.93 15.90 -19.17
C MET A 220 -17.99 16.73 -20.46
N VAL A 221 -18.54 16.18 -21.54
CA VAL A 221 -18.71 16.93 -22.81
C VAL A 221 -19.65 18.13 -22.61
N ILE A 222 -20.72 17.98 -21.84
CA ILE A 222 -21.63 19.09 -21.52
C ILE A 222 -20.90 20.18 -20.74
N ASN A 223 -20.14 19.80 -19.70
CA ASN A 223 -19.38 20.75 -18.87
C ASN A 223 -18.30 21.49 -19.66
N SER A 224 -17.73 20.85 -20.68
CA SER A 224 -16.76 21.46 -21.61
C SER A 224 -17.41 22.29 -22.73
N GLY A 225 -18.71 22.59 -22.64
CA GLY A 225 -19.42 23.40 -23.64
C GLY A 225 -19.57 22.69 -25.00
N GLY A 226 -19.57 21.35 -25.01
CA GLY A 226 -19.70 20.55 -26.23
C GLY A 226 -18.37 20.27 -26.95
N THR A 227 -17.23 20.65 -26.37
CA THR A 227 -15.89 20.35 -26.91
C THR A 227 -15.35 19.01 -26.40
N ASN A 228 -14.24 18.55 -26.98
CA ASN A 228 -13.55 17.36 -26.50
C ASN A 228 -13.02 17.56 -25.07
N ILE A 229 -13.03 16.48 -24.30
CA ILE A 229 -12.57 16.46 -22.91
C ILE A 229 -11.06 16.71 -22.87
N ASP A 230 -10.64 17.76 -22.16
CA ASP A 230 -9.21 18.06 -21.90
C ASP A 230 -8.67 17.16 -20.79
N TRP A 231 -8.22 15.97 -21.18
CA TRP A 231 -7.66 15.00 -20.23
C TRP A 231 -6.35 15.43 -19.60
N GLU A 232 -5.63 16.42 -20.13
CA GLU A 232 -4.40 16.90 -19.52
C GLU A 232 -4.74 17.77 -18.29
N GLY A 233 -5.67 18.69 -18.43
CA GLY A 233 -6.09 19.62 -17.37
C GLY A 233 -6.95 19.01 -16.26
N ILE A 234 -7.61 17.87 -16.48
CA ILE A 234 -8.52 17.26 -15.51
C ILE A 234 -7.76 16.53 -14.40
N SER A 235 -8.03 16.86 -13.14
CA SER A 235 -7.45 16.15 -12.00
C SER A 235 -8.20 14.86 -11.65
N TYR A 236 -7.57 14.01 -10.83
CA TYR A 236 -8.25 12.84 -10.25
C TYR A 236 -9.50 13.24 -9.45
N GLY A 237 -9.43 14.35 -8.72
CA GLY A 237 -10.54 14.88 -7.93
C GLY A 237 -11.73 15.25 -8.80
N ASP A 238 -11.49 15.85 -9.96
CA ASP A 238 -12.54 16.26 -10.91
C ASP A 238 -13.26 15.04 -11.50
N ILE A 239 -12.49 14.00 -11.86
CA ILE A 239 -13.04 12.73 -12.35
C ILE A 239 -13.94 12.11 -11.29
N ASN A 240 -13.45 11.96 -10.06
CA ASN A 240 -14.24 11.36 -8.97
C ASN A 240 -15.48 12.18 -8.62
N SER A 241 -15.36 13.50 -8.56
CA SER A 241 -16.50 14.39 -8.30
C SER A 241 -17.58 14.24 -9.38
N THR A 242 -17.16 14.11 -10.64
CA THR A 242 -18.08 13.88 -11.77
C THR A 242 -18.74 12.50 -11.68
N ILE A 243 -17.97 11.44 -11.37
CA ILE A 243 -18.53 10.09 -11.16
C ILE A 243 -19.55 10.09 -10.03
N GLN A 244 -19.23 10.74 -8.91
CA GLN A 244 -20.16 10.88 -7.79
C GLN A 244 -21.44 11.59 -8.25
N ASN A 245 -21.34 12.77 -8.87
CA ASN A 245 -22.50 13.51 -9.39
C ASN A 245 -23.35 12.67 -10.35
N VAL A 246 -22.74 11.95 -11.29
CA VAL A 246 -23.43 11.03 -12.19
C VAL A 246 -24.19 9.95 -11.40
N CYS A 247 -23.56 9.34 -10.41
CA CYS A 247 -24.22 8.31 -9.60
C CYS A 247 -25.36 8.89 -8.75
N LEU A 248 -25.20 10.10 -8.23
CA LEU A 248 -26.25 10.85 -7.52
C LEU A 248 -27.46 11.10 -8.41
N GLU A 249 -27.25 11.59 -9.63
CA GLU A 249 -28.32 11.79 -10.60
C GLU A 249 -29.03 10.48 -10.95
N ILE A 250 -28.29 9.38 -11.09
CA ILE A 250 -28.86 8.06 -11.37
C ILE A 250 -29.71 7.60 -10.18
N CYS A 251 -29.22 7.75 -8.94
CA CYS A 251 -29.99 7.47 -7.72
C CYS A 251 -31.31 8.26 -7.69
N GLN A 252 -31.26 9.56 -8.00
CA GLN A 252 -32.44 10.43 -8.03
C GLN A 252 -33.41 10.06 -9.15
N GLN A 253 -32.92 9.78 -10.35
CA GLN A 253 -33.74 9.31 -11.47
C GLN A 253 -34.43 7.98 -11.14
N GLN A 254 -33.79 7.07 -10.40
CA GLN A 254 -34.43 5.84 -9.92
C GLN A 254 -35.52 6.09 -8.85
N LYS A 255 -35.34 7.09 -8.00
CA LYS A 255 -36.35 7.50 -6.99
C LYS A 255 -37.65 7.98 -7.65
N HIS A 256 -37.55 8.62 -8.82
CA HIS A 256 -38.69 9.18 -9.55
C HIS A 256 -39.19 8.31 -10.72
N ALA A 257 -38.35 7.42 -11.27
CA ALA A 257 -38.70 6.55 -12.38
C ALA A 257 -38.76 5.08 -11.94
N THR A 258 -39.98 4.54 -11.86
CA THR A 258 -40.27 3.11 -11.63
C THR A 258 -39.70 2.17 -12.71
N LYS A 259 -39.00 2.70 -13.75
CA LYS A 259 -38.80 1.99 -15.03
C LYS A 259 -37.37 1.92 -15.61
N ILE A 260 -36.31 2.44 -15.00
CA ILE A 260 -35.01 2.56 -15.73
C ILE A 260 -34.05 1.36 -15.60
N ALA A 261 -34.40 0.29 -14.90
CA ALA A 261 -33.74 -1.01 -15.13
C ALA A 261 -34.69 -2.16 -14.80
N LYS A 262 -34.91 -3.09 -15.75
CA LYS A 262 -35.56 -4.39 -15.48
C LYS A 262 -34.66 -5.32 -14.64
N ASP A 263 -33.40 -4.97 -14.49
CA ASP A 263 -32.41 -5.74 -13.73
C ASP A 263 -32.50 -5.40 -12.23
N SER A 264 -32.95 -6.37 -11.43
CA SER A 264 -33.09 -6.24 -9.98
C SER A 264 -31.76 -6.11 -9.25
N ASP A 265 -30.69 -6.67 -9.80
CA ASP A 265 -29.37 -6.64 -9.16
C ASP A 265 -28.76 -5.24 -9.25
N TYR A 266 -28.91 -4.59 -10.39
CA TYR A 266 -28.48 -3.20 -10.60
C TYR A 266 -29.17 -2.20 -9.63
N ARG A 267 -30.47 -2.36 -9.38
CA ARG A 267 -31.20 -1.48 -8.43
C ARG A 267 -30.69 -1.64 -7.01
N ARG A 268 -30.40 -2.87 -6.60
CA ARG A 268 -29.83 -3.16 -5.28
C ARG A 268 -28.43 -2.58 -5.13
N GLU A 269 -27.62 -2.66 -6.18
CA GLU A 269 -26.25 -2.13 -6.20
C GLU A 269 -26.20 -0.61 -6.17
N MET A 270 -27.01 0.07 -6.98
CA MET A 270 -27.12 1.53 -6.91
C MET A 270 -27.62 1.98 -5.55
N GLY A 271 -28.63 1.30 -4.97
CA GLY A 271 -29.09 1.57 -3.61
C GLY A 271 -27.99 1.46 -2.54
N SER A 272 -27.09 0.46 -2.68
CA SER A 272 -25.93 0.30 -1.80
C SER A 272 -24.93 1.46 -1.95
N PHE A 273 -24.67 1.90 -3.18
CA PHE A 273 -23.81 3.05 -3.45
C PHE A 273 -24.37 4.33 -2.84
N CYS A 274 -25.66 4.64 -3.06
CA CYS A 274 -26.24 5.88 -2.52
C CYS A 274 -26.12 5.89 -0.97
N LYS A 275 -26.28 4.73 -0.30
CA LYS A 275 -26.12 4.60 1.15
C LYS A 275 -24.70 4.88 1.63
N GLN A 276 -23.69 4.46 0.88
CA GLN A 276 -22.27 4.72 1.18
C GLN A 276 -21.96 6.23 1.24
N TYR A 277 -22.64 7.01 0.39
CA TYR A 277 -22.51 8.47 0.35
C TYR A 277 -23.59 9.21 1.16
N GLY A 278 -24.22 8.54 2.13
CA GLY A 278 -25.15 9.16 3.07
C GLY A 278 -26.54 9.48 2.52
N ILE A 279 -26.96 8.83 1.43
CA ILE A 279 -28.26 9.06 0.81
C ILE A 279 -29.22 7.95 1.21
N ASP A 280 -30.10 8.28 2.15
CA ASP A 280 -31.20 7.42 2.54
C ASP A 280 -32.31 7.45 1.46
N ASN A 281 -32.36 6.36 0.69
CA ASN A 281 -33.45 6.05 -0.23
C ASN A 281 -34.54 5.19 0.42
N THR A 282 -34.61 5.13 1.76
CA THR A 282 -35.71 4.44 2.44
C THR A 282 -37.02 5.19 2.14
N PRO A 283 -38.05 4.52 1.57
CA PRO A 283 -39.37 5.11 1.52
C PRO A 283 -39.80 5.43 2.95
N PRO A 284 -40.45 6.58 3.22
CA PRO A 284 -41.01 6.83 4.54
C PRO A 284 -41.92 5.65 4.88
N SER A 285 -41.57 4.91 5.94
CA SER A 285 -42.37 3.78 6.38
C SER A 285 -43.81 4.27 6.53
N ARG A 286 -44.76 3.61 5.86
CA ARG A 286 -46.18 3.84 6.12
C ARG A 286 -46.37 3.57 7.59
N LYS A 287 -46.59 4.62 8.39
CA LYS A 287 -47.08 4.48 9.76
C LYS A 287 -48.27 3.53 9.69
N ARG A 288 -48.16 2.34 10.29
CA ARG A 288 -49.31 1.46 10.51
C ARG A 288 -50.29 2.29 11.34
N VAL A 289 -51.38 2.73 10.71
CA VAL A 289 -52.55 3.20 11.43
C VAL A 289 -53.08 1.99 12.17
N VAL A 290 -52.85 1.96 13.48
CA VAL A 290 -53.47 0.98 14.37
C VAL A 290 -54.98 1.30 14.38
N PRO A 291 -55.87 0.35 14.07
CA PRO A 291 -57.30 0.61 14.16
C PRO A 291 -57.67 0.86 15.63
N ARG A 292 -58.37 1.96 15.92
CA ARG A 292 -59.05 2.14 17.21
C ARG A 292 -60.15 1.07 17.31
N SER A 293 -60.02 0.17 18.27
CA SER A 293 -61.12 -0.66 18.74
C SER A 293 -62.15 0.21 19.45
N LEU A 294 -63.41 0.10 19.03
CA LEU A 294 -64.59 0.46 19.82
C LEU A 294 -64.75 -0.51 20.98
#